data_AF-A0A5D2F0L3-F1
#
_entry.id   AF-A0A5D2F0L3-F1
#
_cell.length_a   1.000
_cell.length_b   1.000
_cell.length_c   1.000
_cell.angle_alpha   90.00
_cell.angle_beta   90.00
_cell.angle_gamma   90.00
#
_symmetry.space_group_name_H-M   'P 1'
#
loop_
_entity.id
_entity.type
_entity.pdbx_description
1 polymer ?
#
loop_
_entity_poly.entity_id
_entity_poly.type
_entity_poly.pdbx_seq_one_letter_code
_entity_poly.pdbx_strand_id
1 'polypeptide(L)'
;MGSWDIDTFQCIKTLSEHADVVTSLVHCNGYLFSSSLHCTIKVWFATERQNWEVIYTRKEEYGVLVLCGMNDAETRPVFFCPCNDNIVRLYELPSFSEKGRIFSKREARVIERRPKNLFFTGNASGALTVWKWRLKPQEGSTSGS
;
A
#
# COMPACT_ATOMS: atom_id res chain seq x y z
N MET A 1 0.00 -2.31 -33.18
CA MET A 1 0.32 -1.13 -32.35
C MET A 1 -0.98 -0.37 -32.15
N GLY A 2 -1.66 -0.60 -31.03
CA GLY A 2 -2.89 0.14 -30.70
C GLY A 2 -2.50 1.49 -30.12
N SER A 3 -2.79 2.56 -30.86
CA SER A 3 -2.63 3.94 -30.44
C SER A 3 -3.59 4.26 -29.30
N TRP A 4 -3.07 4.89 -28.25
CA TRP A 4 -3.85 5.39 -27.11
C TRP A 4 -4.47 6.73 -27.49
N ASP A 5 -5.80 6.80 -27.44
CA ASP A 5 -6.57 8.01 -27.66
C ASP A 5 -6.65 8.78 -26.32
N ILE A 6 -5.92 9.88 -26.24
CA ILE A 6 -5.86 10.79 -25.09
C ILE A 6 -6.99 11.84 -25.14
N ASP A 7 -7.79 11.87 -26.22
CA ASP A 7 -8.50 13.09 -26.62
C ASP A 7 -9.87 13.28 -25.97
N THR A 8 -10.40 12.29 -25.26
CA THR A 8 -11.79 12.38 -24.74
C THR A 8 -11.93 12.52 -23.23
N PHE A 9 -10.89 12.28 -22.42
CA PHE A 9 -10.96 12.26 -20.94
C PHE A 9 -12.29 11.67 -20.40
N GLN A 10 -12.81 10.63 -21.06
CA GLN A 10 -14.11 10.06 -20.70
C GLN A 10 -13.95 9.16 -19.50
N CYS A 11 -14.78 9.40 -18.47
CA CYS A 11 -14.90 8.47 -17.36
C CYS A 11 -15.45 7.14 -17.88
N ILE A 12 -14.62 6.10 -17.89
CA ILE A 12 -15.02 4.75 -18.32
C ILE A 12 -15.90 4.10 -17.24
N LYS A 13 -15.60 4.34 -15.96
CA LYS A 13 -16.32 3.74 -14.82
C LYS A 13 -16.06 4.49 -13.52
N THR A 14 -17.12 4.66 -12.72
CA THR A 14 -17.04 5.15 -11.33
C THR A 14 -17.31 4.01 -10.36
N LEU A 15 -16.45 3.83 -9.36
CA LEU A 15 -16.59 2.80 -8.33
C LEU A 15 -17.01 3.45 -7.00
N SER A 16 -18.27 3.31 -6.61
CA SER A 16 -18.89 4.04 -5.48
C SER A 16 -19.16 3.13 -4.27
N GLU A 17 -18.17 2.35 -3.86
CA GLU A 17 -18.34 1.36 -2.77
C GLU A 17 -17.90 1.86 -1.39
N HIS A 18 -17.10 2.92 -1.32
CA HIS A 18 -16.74 3.51 -0.04
C HIS A 18 -17.91 4.32 0.52
N ALA A 19 -18.16 4.16 1.82
CA ALA A 19 -19.21 4.90 2.52
C ALA A 19 -18.83 6.36 2.82
N ASP A 20 -17.58 6.75 2.57
CA ASP A 20 -17.06 8.10 2.84
C ASP A 20 -15.82 8.41 1.97
N VAL A 21 -15.23 9.58 2.18
CA VAL A 21 -14.02 10.11 1.54
C VAL A 21 -12.98 9.01 1.30
N VAL A 22 -12.64 8.83 0.03
CA VAL A 22 -11.50 8.04 -0.40
C VAL A 22 -10.23 8.86 -0.20
N THR A 23 -9.28 8.35 0.57
CA THR A 23 -8.07 9.07 0.96
C THR A 23 -6.87 8.75 0.09
N SER A 24 -6.82 7.53 -0.44
CA SER A 24 -5.68 7.08 -1.24
C SER A 24 -6.10 6.00 -2.23
N LEU A 25 -5.42 5.97 -3.36
CA LEU A 25 -5.49 4.92 -4.36
C LEU A 25 -4.07 4.42 -4.64
N VAL A 26 -3.88 3.10 -4.68
CA VAL A 26 -2.60 2.50 -5.08
C VAL A 26 -2.84 1.29 -5.96
N HIS A 27 -2.12 1.21 -7.07
CA HIS A 27 -2.05 -0.01 -7.86
C HIS A 27 -0.80 -0.78 -7.46
N CYS A 28 -0.96 -2.02 -7.00
CA CYS A 28 0.15 -2.86 -6.59
C CYS A 28 -0.13 -4.33 -6.93
N ASN A 29 0.81 -4.96 -7.63
CA ASN A 29 0.76 -6.38 -7.97
C ASN A 29 -0.55 -6.84 -8.65
N GLY A 30 -1.09 -6.03 -9.56
CA GLY A 30 -2.32 -6.34 -10.30
C GLY A 30 -3.62 -6.06 -9.53
N TYR A 31 -3.53 -5.57 -8.30
CA TYR A 31 -4.67 -5.14 -7.50
C TYR A 31 -4.69 -3.62 -7.41
N LEU A 32 -5.89 -3.05 -7.43
CA LEU A 32 -6.10 -1.68 -7.01
C LEU A 32 -6.52 -1.69 -5.55
N PHE A 33 -5.95 -0.80 -4.75
CA PHE A 33 -6.31 -0.57 -3.36
C PHE A 33 -6.89 0.82 -3.25
N SER A 34 -7.98 0.94 -2.50
CA SER A 34 -8.53 2.22 -2.10
C SER A 34 -8.72 2.25 -0.59
N SER A 35 -8.41 3.38 0.02
CA SER A 35 -8.60 3.60 1.45
C SER A 35 -9.58 4.72 1.73
N SER A 36 -10.16 4.73 2.92
CA SER A 36 -11.10 5.76 3.37
C SER A 36 -10.86 6.20 4.81
N LEU A 37 -11.27 7.43 5.13
CA LEU A 37 -11.33 7.95 6.49
C LEU A 37 -12.30 7.18 7.39
N HIS A 38 -13.30 6.49 6.82
CA HIS A 38 -14.21 5.60 7.57
C HIS A 38 -13.60 4.22 7.88
N CYS A 39 -12.29 4.19 8.11
CA CYS A 39 -11.53 3.02 8.54
C CYS A 39 -11.65 1.79 7.62
N THR A 40 -11.79 1.98 6.30
CA THR A 40 -11.89 0.86 5.35
C THR A 40 -10.83 0.92 4.27
N ILE A 41 -10.32 -0.26 3.92
CA ILE A 41 -9.49 -0.49 2.74
C ILE A 41 -10.23 -1.50 1.87
N LYS A 42 -10.44 -1.17 0.60
CA LYS A 42 -11.00 -2.08 -0.39
C LYS A 42 -9.92 -2.48 -1.38
N VAL A 43 -9.92 -3.75 -1.73
CA VAL A 43 -9.05 -4.33 -2.75
C VAL A 43 -9.90 -4.70 -3.93
N TRP A 44 -9.50 -4.20 -5.09
CA TRP A 44 -10.22 -4.34 -6.34
C TRP A 44 -9.41 -5.18 -7.31
N PHE A 45 -10.12 -6.00 -8.05
CA PHE A 45 -9.56 -6.76 -9.15
C PHE A 45 -10.38 -6.49 -10.41
N ALA A 46 -9.69 -6.31 -11.55
CA ALA A 46 -10.33 -6.17 -12.85
C ALA A 46 -10.34 -7.52 -13.55
N THR A 47 -11.54 -8.03 -13.83
CA THR A 47 -11.70 -9.18 -14.71
C THR A 47 -11.51 -8.79 -16.18
N GLU A 48 -11.41 -9.78 -17.08
CA GLU A 48 -11.13 -9.61 -18.51
C GLU A 48 -12.03 -8.60 -19.24
N ARG A 49 -13.23 -8.34 -18.71
CA ARG A 49 -14.22 -7.40 -19.27
C ARG A 49 -14.19 -6.00 -18.63
N GLN A 50 -13.10 -5.62 -17.96
CA GLN A 50 -13.02 -4.37 -17.16
C GLN A 50 -14.11 -4.25 -16.09
N ASN A 51 -14.62 -5.40 -15.63
CA ASN A 51 -15.48 -5.45 -14.47
C ASN A 51 -14.62 -5.47 -13.22
N TRP A 52 -14.60 -4.32 -12.55
CA TRP A 52 -13.98 -4.13 -11.25
C TRP A 52 -14.92 -4.61 -10.15
N GLU A 53 -14.42 -5.49 -9.31
CA GLU A 53 -15.12 -6.00 -8.14
C GLU A 53 -14.24 -5.89 -6.90
N VAL A 54 -14.88 -5.72 -5.74
CA VAL A 54 -14.19 -5.73 -4.46
C VAL A 54 -13.99 -7.18 -4.04
N ILE A 55 -12.75 -7.67 -4.14
CA ILE A 55 -12.41 -9.05 -3.77
C ILE A 55 -12.10 -9.20 -2.27
N TYR A 56 -11.76 -8.08 -1.62
CA TYR A 56 -11.43 -8.08 -0.20
C TYR A 56 -11.73 -6.70 0.40
N THR A 57 -12.33 -6.68 1.58
CA THR A 57 -12.53 -5.47 2.38
C THR A 57 -11.89 -5.68 3.74
N ARG A 58 -11.04 -4.73 4.13
CA ARG A 58 -10.41 -4.70 5.44
C ARG A 58 -10.89 -3.49 6.22
N LYS A 59 -11.32 -3.74 7.45
CA LYS A 59 -11.68 -2.71 8.40
C LYS A 59 -10.51 -2.48 9.35
N GLU A 60 -10.09 -1.23 9.44
CA GLU A 60 -9.13 -0.75 10.42
C GLU A 60 -9.86 -0.17 11.63
N GLU A 61 -9.12 0.03 12.71
CA GLU A 61 -9.63 0.70 13.91
C GLU A 61 -9.74 2.22 13.70
N TYR A 62 -8.79 2.80 12.97
CA TYR A 62 -8.70 4.23 12.69
C TYR A 62 -8.74 4.52 11.19
N GLY A 63 -9.16 5.74 10.84
CA GLY A 63 -9.27 6.18 9.44
C GLY A 63 -7.94 6.08 8.71
N VAL A 64 -7.93 5.56 7.49
CA VAL A 64 -6.70 5.33 6.74
C VAL A 64 -6.34 6.60 5.97
N LEU A 65 -5.10 7.07 6.12
CA LEU A 65 -4.68 8.38 5.60
C LEU A 65 -4.07 8.31 4.21
N VAL A 66 -3.20 7.34 3.98
CA VAL A 66 -2.48 7.15 2.71
C VAL A 66 -2.20 5.66 2.53
N LEU A 67 -2.00 5.21 1.30
CA LEU A 67 -1.54 3.86 0.98
C LEU A 67 -0.28 3.93 0.13
N CYS A 68 0.63 2.97 0.32
CA CYS A 68 1.77 2.79 -0.57
C CYS A 68 2.04 1.30 -0.78
N GLY A 69 2.12 0.86 -2.04
CA GLY A 69 2.56 -0.48 -2.41
C GLY A 69 4.05 -0.49 -2.76
N MET A 70 4.81 -1.46 -2.24
CA MET A 70 6.24 -1.63 -2.52
C MET A 70 6.63 -3.10 -2.37
N ASN A 71 7.80 -3.50 -2.84
CA ASN A 71 8.37 -4.80 -2.52
C ASN A 71 9.24 -4.72 -1.25
N ASP A 72 9.24 -5.78 -0.45
CA ASP A 72 10.20 -5.95 0.64
C ASP A 72 11.61 -6.28 0.10
N ALA A 73 12.56 -6.52 1.01
CA ALA A 73 13.93 -6.86 0.62
C ALA A 73 14.06 -8.21 -0.12
N GLU A 74 13.09 -9.11 0.05
CA GLU A 74 13.02 -10.43 -0.60
C GLU A 74 12.10 -10.40 -1.83
N THR A 75 11.87 -9.20 -2.39
CA THR A 75 11.02 -8.91 -3.56
C THR A 75 9.55 -9.30 -3.40
N ARG A 76 9.06 -9.55 -2.18
CA ARG A 76 7.66 -9.85 -1.91
C ARG A 76 6.83 -8.56 -1.89
N PRO A 77 5.67 -8.53 -2.57
CA PRO A 77 4.81 -7.35 -2.59
C PRO A 77 4.20 -7.13 -1.20
N VAL A 78 4.30 -5.89 -0.73
CA VAL A 78 3.73 -5.42 0.53
C VAL A 78 3.02 -4.09 0.32
N PHE A 79 1.98 -3.82 1.09
CA PHE A 79 1.42 -2.48 1.16
C PHE A 79 1.45 -1.92 2.57
N PHE A 80 1.60 -0.61 2.63
CA PHE A 80 1.66 0.18 3.85
C PHE A 80 0.33 0.88 4.03
N CYS A 81 -0.15 0.86 5.27
CA CYS A 81 -1.39 1.49 5.71
C CYS A 81 -1.10 2.34 6.96
N PRO A 82 -0.68 3.61 6.77
CA PRO A 82 -0.79 4.63 7.79
C PRO A 82 -2.25 4.93 8.12
N CYS A 83 -2.63 4.67 9.37
CA CYS A 83 -3.93 5.09 9.89
C CYS A 83 -3.80 6.44 10.59
N ASN A 84 -4.92 7.04 11.01
CA ASN A 84 -4.99 8.24 11.83
C ASN A 84 -4.63 7.92 13.29
N ASP A 85 -3.54 7.16 13.44
CA ASP A 85 -2.84 6.80 14.65
C ASP A 85 -1.33 6.95 14.39
N ASN A 86 -0.52 6.63 15.38
CA ASN A 86 0.92 6.76 15.29
C ASN A 86 1.60 5.53 14.64
N ILE A 87 0.84 4.69 13.95
CA ILE A 87 1.28 3.37 13.48
C ILE A 87 1.08 3.26 11.97
N VAL A 88 2.15 2.89 11.27
CA VAL A 88 2.07 2.41 9.88
C VAL A 88 2.04 0.90 9.91
N ARG A 89 0.92 0.30 9.49
CA ARG A 89 0.77 -1.15 9.41
C ARG A 89 1.23 -1.64 8.03
N LEU A 90 1.85 -2.82 7.99
CA LEU A 90 2.38 -3.43 6.78
C LEU A 90 1.68 -4.76 6.55
N TYR A 91 1.28 -5.01 5.31
CA TYR A 91 0.58 -6.22 4.91
C TYR A 91 1.26 -6.88 3.73
N GLU A 92 1.33 -8.20 3.78
CA GLU A 92 1.84 -9.01 2.66
C GLU A 92 0.75 -9.23 1.62
N LEU A 93 1.16 -9.30 0.36
CA LEU A 93 0.27 -9.66 -0.75
C LEU A 93 0.66 -11.02 -1.33
N PRO A 94 -0.32 -11.83 -1.78
CA PRO A 94 -1.76 -11.55 -1.84
C PRO A 94 -2.53 -11.99 -0.57
N SER A 95 -1.86 -12.43 0.49
CA SER A 95 -2.52 -12.98 1.69
C SER A 95 -3.25 -11.93 2.53
N PHE A 96 -2.89 -10.65 2.40
CA PHE A 96 -3.35 -9.54 3.25
C PHE A 96 -3.05 -9.76 4.74
N SER A 97 -2.09 -10.63 5.07
CA SER A 97 -1.66 -10.89 6.45
C SER A 97 -0.77 -9.75 6.96
N GLU A 98 -0.91 -9.40 8.24
CA GLU A 98 -0.06 -8.36 8.85
C GLU A 98 1.39 -8.85 8.93
N LYS A 99 2.29 -8.14 8.25
CA LYS A 99 3.74 -8.40 8.26
C LYS A 99 4.43 -7.76 9.45
N GLY A 100 3.95 -6.58 9.85
CA GLY A 100 4.57 -5.80 10.92
C GLY A 100 4.04 -4.37 11.02
N ARG A 101 4.67 -3.61 11.92
CA ARG A 101 4.27 -2.24 12.28
C ARG A 101 5.49 -1.33 12.39
N ILE A 102 5.32 -0.09 11.96
CA ILE A 102 6.28 0.98 12.16
C ILE A 102 5.64 2.03 13.07
N PHE A 103 6.36 2.38 14.14
CA PHE A 103 5.90 3.37 15.10
C PHE A 103 6.51 4.74 14.78
N SER A 104 5.64 5.75 14.68
CA SER A 104 6.01 7.15 14.46
C SER A 104 5.62 7.97 15.69
N LYS A 105 6.21 9.16 15.86
CA LYS A 105 5.84 10.08 16.98
C LYS A 105 4.46 10.72 16.81
N ARG A 106 4.05 10.89 15.56
CA ARG A 106 2.75 11.42 15.11
C ARG A 106 2.27 10.63 13.90
N GLU A 107 1.03 10.87 13.49
CA GLU A 107 0.39 10.21 12.37
C GLU A 107 1.22 10.41 11.09
N ALA A 108 1.55 9.31 10.42
CA ALA A 108 2.26 9.36 9.14
C ALA A 108 1.27 9.81 8.05
N ARG A 109 1.51 11.00 7.50
CA ARG A 109 0.65 11.66 6.51
C ARG A 109 1.06 11.33 5.07
N VAL A 110 2.33 11.01 4.88
CA VAL A 110 2.89 10.68 3.57
C VAL A 110 3.88 9.54 3.70
N ILE A 111 3.85 8.65 2.72
CA ILE A 111 4.86 7.61 2.55
C ILE A 111 5.25 7.58 1.08
N GLU A 112 6.56 7.58 0.82
CA GLU A 112 7.11 7.60 -0.52
C GLU A 112 8.16 6.50 -0.66
N ARG A 113 7.98 5.63 -1.65
CA ARG A 113 8.95 4.57 -1.96
C ARG A 113 10.05 5.08 -2.87
N ARG A 114 11.25 4.51 -2.73
CA ARG A 114 12.37 4.69 -3.66
C ARG A 114 13.00 3.36 -4.06
N PRO A 115 13.77 3.32 -5.16
CA PRO A 115 14.59 2.16 -5.49
C PRO A 115 15.53 1.75 -4.34
N LYS A 116 16.03 0.52 -4.37
CA LYS A 116 17.02 -0.02 -3.41
C LYS A 116 16.48 -0.20 -1.97
N ASN A 117 15.24 -0.68 -1.84
CA ASN A 117 14.63 -1.06 -0.56
C ASN A 117 14.52 0.11 0.44
N LEU A 118 14.44 1.33 -0.07
CA LEU A 118 14.38 2.55 0.72
C LEU A 118 12.99 3.18 0.63
N PHE A 119 12.49 3.70 1.74
CA PHE A 119 11.24 4.46 1.77
C PHE A 119 11.29 5.55 2.83
N PHE A 120 10.45 6.56 2.66
CA PHE A 120 10.37 7.71 3.54
C PHE A 120 8.99 7.83 4.12
N THR A 121 8.89 8.28 5.37
CA THR A 121 7.62 8.63 6.00
C THR A 121 7.70 10.05 6.54
N GLY A 122 6.72 10.90 6.20
CA GLY A 122 6.54 12.22 6.81
C GLY A 122 5.34 12.19 7.75
N ASN A 123 5.48 12.74 8.95
CA ASN A 123 4.41 12.75 9.96
C ASN A 123 3.93 14.15 10.33
N ALA A 124 2.80 14.22 11.06
CA ALA A 124 2.19 15.47 11.50
C ALA A 124 3.01 16.31 12.49
N SER A 125 4.13 15.80 13.02
CA SER A 125 5.09 16.63 13.80
C SER A 125 6.09 17.38 12.93
N GLY A 126 6.05 17.22 11.60
CA GLY A 126 7.07 17.72 10.68
C GLY A 126 8.33 16.84 10.63
N ALA A 127 8.32 15.66 11.27
CA ALA A 127 9.45 14.74 11.19
C ALA A 127 9.40 13.94 9.90
N LEU A 128 10.54 13.91 9.21
CA LEU A 128 10.80 13.03 8.08
C LEU A 128 11.71 11.89 8.53
N THR A 129 11.27 10.65 8.32
CA THR A 129 12.03 9.46 8.69
C THR A 129 12.40 8.66 7.45
N VAL A 130 13.67 8.21 7.42
CA VAL A 130 14.23 7.39 6.36
C VAL A 130 14.29 5.94 6.82
N TRP A 131 13.73 5.03 6.03
CA TRP A 131 13.67 3.61 6.34
C TRP A 131 14.33 2.79 5.25
N LYS A 132 14.98 1.69 5.65
CA LYS A 132 15.58 0.72 4.74
C LYS A 132 15.21 -0.69 5.17
N TRP A 133 14.71 -1.51 4.25
CA TRP A 133 14.50 -2.93 4.55
C TRP A 133 15.84 -3.63 4.80
N ARG A 134 15.88 -4.44 5.85
CA ARG A 134 17.02 -5.31 6.11
C ARG A 134 16.84 -6.61 5.34
N LEU A 135 17.86 -7.03 4.60
CA LEU A 135 17.95 -8.39 4.09
C LEU A 135 18.14 -9.31 5.29
N LYS A 136 17.48 -10.47 5.30
CA LYS A 136 17.87 -11.53 6.22
C LYS A 136 19.31 -11.93 5.89
N PRO A 137 20.18 -12.10 6.90
CA PRO A 137 21.49 -12.70 6.66
C PRO A 137 21.28 -14.03 5.94
N GLN A 138 22.01 -14.29 4.85
CA GLN A 138 22.08 -15.66 4.35
C GLN A 138 22.80 -16.47 5.41
N GLU A 139 22.16 -17.53 5.91
CA GLU A 139 22.83 -18.50 6.77
C GLU A 139 24.01 -19.07 5.98
N GLY A 140 25.21 -18.72 6.43
CA GLY A 140 26.44 -19.14 5.79
C GLY A 140 26.52 -20.66 5.77
N SER A 141 26.80 -21.21 4.60
CA SER A 141 27.27 -22.56 4.41
C SER A 141 28.46 -22.85 5.33
N THR A 142 28.23 -23.54 6.45
CA THR A 142 29.30 -24.25 7.15
C THR A 142 29.68 -25.47 6.31
N SER A 143 30.58 -25.29 5.34
CA SER A 143 31.37 -26.40 4.80
C SER A 143 32.40 -26.77 5.86
N GLY A 144 32.20 -27.93 6.49
CA GLY A 144 33.11 -28.49 7.48
C GLY A 144 34.50 -28.69 6.88
N SER A 145 35.49 -28.24 7.63
CA SER A 145 36.90 -28.64 7.53
C SER A 145 37.15 -29.92 8.30
#